data_AF-A0A0F9Z365-F1
#
_entry.id   AF-A0A0F9Z365-F1
#
_cell.length_a   1.000
_cell.length_b   1.000
_cell.length_c   1.000
_cell.angle_alpha   90.00
_cell.angle_beta   90.00
_cell.angle_gamma   90.00
#
_symmetry.space_group_name_H-M   'P 1'
#
loop_
_entity.id
_entity.type
_entity.pdbx_description
1 polymer ?
#
loop_
_entity_poly.entity_id
_entity_poly.type
_entity_poly.pdbx_seq_one_letter_code
_entity_poly.pdbx_strand_id
1 'polypeptide(L)'
;MFKTCKNCQQNLEITDEDLKFYDKISPIFTGKKYSLPPPNLCPDCRSQQRMQFRNFRNLYNAKSALSGEKIISMYHPQLNYKVYSINEWWSDQWEGLNFGQEYSFDKDFFEQFYDLQLKVPKLPLKQLQCEACEYSNFAFKSQNCYLVFGCVENQDCLYGHIVWRSKDCLDGLYIYECNFCYECLDCVGCYKSYFSTECVNCAETWFCHDCLGCNNCFGSTNLKQKSWYWNNEYLGKEKYLEKFKKISPLNYKTIKQAKQDLSLRKKNQTVFPEIFGNLNENVTGNHIYFSKNLTNCFDAKRCENCKFLYTSQTFTDCYDCNFTPGNCELSYNCLAVGDSRNLINCREISNSTNLIYCYECQNCHDCFGCDGLKYKRRI
;
A
#
# COMPACT_ATOMS: atom_id res chain seq x y z
N MET A 1 19.06 -24.51 10.12
CA MET A 1 19.32 -24.32 11.58
C MET A 1 18.09 -23.74 12.26
N PHE A 2 17.93 -23.96 13.57
CA PHE A 2 16.87 -23.33 14.37
C PHE A 2 17.45 -22.30 15.36
N LYS A 3 16.73 -21.19 15.56
CA LYS A 3 16.96 -20.15 16.57
C LYS A 3 15.65 -19.86 17.32
N THR A 4 15.74 -19.10 18.41
CA THR A 4 14.61 -18.43 19.05
C THR A 4 14.51 -16.98 18.56
N CYS A 5 13.32 -16.49 18.24
CA CYS A 5 13.08 -15.08 17.92
C CYS A 5 13.27 -14.21 19.16
N LYS A 6 14.17 -13.21 19.10
CA LYS A 6 14.49 -12.34 20.24
C LYS A 6 13.31 -11.53 20.80
N ASN A 7 12.27 -11.28 19.99
CA ASN A 7 11.09 -10.51 20.41
C ASN A 7 9.99 -11.44 20.96
N CYS A 8 9.37 -12.26 20.12
CA CYS A 8 8.20 -13.08 20.47
C CYS A 8 8.52 -14.48 21.05
N GLN A 9 9.80 -14.85 21.20
CA GLN A 9 10.27 -16.17 21.68
C GLN A 9 9.81 -17.39 20.85
N GLN A 10 9.18 -17.19 19.68
CA GLN A 10 8.81 -18.27 18.76
C GLN A 10 10.04 -18.89 18.09
N ASN A 11 9.90 -20.14 17.62
CA ASN A 11 10.90 -20.80 16.80
C ASN A 11 11.13 -20.03 15.49
N LEU A 12 12.40 -19.84 15.14
CA LEU A 12 12.86 -19.21 13.91
C LEU A 12 13.74 -20.22 13.16
N GLU A 13 13.18 -20.82 12.10
CA GLU A 13 13.97 -21.60 11.16
C GLU A 13 14.77 -20.67 10.24
N ILE A 14 16.00 -21.08 9.93
CA ILE A 14 16.90 -20.44 8.96
C ILE A 14 17.50 -21.57 8.14
N THR A 15 17.08 -21.70 6.90
CA THR A 15 17.47 -22.74 5.95
C THR A 15 18.81 -22.45 5.29
N ASP A 16 19.39 -23.43 4.61
CA ASP A 16 20.62 -23.26 3.83
C ASP A 16 20.41 -22.36 2.59
N GLU A 17 19.16 -22.17 2.15
CA GLU A 17 18.79 -21.16 1.16
C GLU A 17 18.87 -19.75 1.76
N ASP A 18 18.29 -19.54 2.94
CA ASP A 18 18.33 -18.24 3.62
C ASP A 18 19.78 -17.84 3.94
N LEU A 19 20.64 -18.80 4.33
CA LEU A 19 22.08 -18.54 4.54
C LEU A 19 22.81 -18.13 3.25
N LYS A 20 22.53 -18.80 2.12
CA LYS A 20 23.08 -18.39 0.80
C LYS A 20 22.58 -17.01 0.39
N PHE A 21 21.33 -16.68 0.71
CA PHE A 21 20.78 -15.35 0.46
C PHE A 21 21.55 -14.25 1.23
N TYR A 22 21.70 -14.38 2.56
CA TYR A 22 22.42 -13.37 3.35
C TYR A 22 23.89 -13.21 2.94
N ASP A 23 24.57 -14.30 2.55
CA ASP A 23 25.91 -14.20 1.99
C ASP A 23 25.91 -13.50 0.60
N LYS A 24 24.92 -13.74 -0.26
CA LYS A 24 24.78 -13.08 -1.57
C LYS A 24 24.60 -11.57 -1.46
N ILE A 25 23.78 -11.09 -0.50
CA ILE A 25 23.49 -9.65 -0.32
C ILE A 25 24.47 -8.92 0.64
N SER A 26 25.54 -9.58 1.08
CA SER A 26 26.51 -8.98 2.00
C SER A 26 27.39 -7.93 1.31
N PRO A 27 27.49 -6.69 1.85
CA PRO A 27 28.17 -5.58 1.19
C PRO A 27 29.70 -5.78 1.10
N ILE A 28 30.31 -5.17 0.10
CA ILE A 28 31.76 -5.20 -0.14
C ILE A 28 32.28 -3.77 -0.15
N PHE A 29 33.20 -3.44 0.75
CA PHE A 29 33.91 -2.16 0.79
C PHE A 29 35.40 -2.41 0.56
N THR A 30 36.04 -1.62 -0.33
CA THR A 30 37.48 -1.70 -0.64
C THR A 30 38.02 -3.12 -0.91
N GLY A 31 37.20 -3.98 -1.54
CA GLY A 31 37.52 -5.38 -1.84
C GLY A 31 37.30 -6.37 -0.69
N LYS A 32 37.00 -5.91 0.53
CA LYS A 32 36.66 -6.73 1.68
C LYS A 32 35.15 -6.92 1.77
N LYS A 33 34.70 -8.18 1.90
CA LYS A 33 33.29 -8.54 2.16
C LYS A 33 32.96 -8.39 3.64
N TYR A 34 31.78 -7.84 3.95
CA TYR A 34 31.26 -7.63 5.29
C TYR A 34 29.99 -8.47 5.44
N SER A 35 30.12 -9.70 5.95
CA SER A 35 29.02 -10.66 6.01
C SER A 35 27.85 -10.18 6.87
N LEU A 36 26.65 -10.15 6.29
CA LEU A 36 25.41 -9.90 7.01
C LEU A 36 25.05 -11.11 7.89
N PRO A 37 24.71 -10.91 9.18
CA PRO A 37 24.28 -12.00 10.04
C PRO A 37 22.84 -12.42 9.69
N PRO A 38 22.52 -13.73 9.67
CA PRO A 38 21.15 -14.18 9.49
C PRO A 38 20.28 -13.75 10.70
N PRO A 39 18.98 -13.48 10.49
CA PRO A 39 18.16 -12.67 11.38
C PRO A 39 18.00 -13.26 12.78
N ASN A 40 17.67 -12.38 13.72
CA ASN A 40 17.33 -12.72 15.10
C ASN A 40 15.83 -12.47 15.42
N LEU A 41 15.04 -12.14 14.40
CA LEU A 41 13.60 -11.84 14.45
C LEU A 41 12.84 -12.61 13.38
N CYS A 42 11.68 -13.16 13.74
CA CYS A 42 10.75 -13.80 12.80
C CYS A 42 10.09 -12.77 11.86
N PRO A 43 9.54 -13.20 10.71
CA PRO A 43 8.97 -12.30 9.70
C PRO A 43 7.94 -11.32 10.24
N ASP A 44 7.03 -11.78 11.11
CA ASP A 44 5.96 -10.95 11.68
C ASP A 44 6.50 -9.79 12.53
N CYS A 45 7.53 -10.06 13.35
CA CYS A 45 8.20 -9.03 14.15
C CYS A 45 8.94 -8.01 13.26
N ARG A 46 9.53 -8.45 12.14
CA ARG A 46 10.13 -7.52 11.16
C ARG A 46 9.06 -6.70 10.44
N SER A 47 7.90 -7.30 10.15
CA SER A 47 6.75 -6.62 9.54
C SER A 47 6.18 -5.52 10.44
N GLN A 48 6.02 -5.79 11.74
CA GLN A 48 5.66 -4.77 12.74
C GLN A 48 6.68 -3.61 12.74
N GLN A 49 7.99 -3.93 12.73
CA GLN A 49 9.06 -2.92 12.63
C GLN A 49 9.05 -2.13 11.31
N ARG A 50 8.46 -2.62 10.22
CA ARG A 50 8.22 -1.85 8.97
C ARG A 50 7.00 -0.94 9.06
N MET A 51 5.88 -1.45 9.56
CA MET A 51 4.62 -0.71 9.55
C MET A 51 4.56 0.45 10.56
N GLN A 52 5.34 0.38 11.66
CA GLN A 52 5.31 1.40 12.74
C GLN A 52 5.58 2.85 12.30
N PHE A 53 6.23 3.08 11.15
CA PHE A 53 6.57 4.42 10.66
C PHE A 53 5.55 4.99 9.64
N ARG A 54 4.51 4.22 9.26
CA ARG A 54 3.53 4.64 8.24
C ARG A 54 2.13 4.85 8.83
N ASN A 55 1.76 6.11 9.06
CA ASN A 55 0.43 6.49 9.54
C ASN A 55 -0.49 6.95 8.39
N PHE A 56 -1.40 6.08 7.94
CA PHE A 56 -2.40 6.48 6.94
C PHE A 56 -3.47 7.45 7.47
N ARG A 57 -4.08 7.17 8.64
CA ARG A 57 -5.42 7.69 8.99
C ARG A 57 -5.51 8.60 10.21
N ASN A 58 -4.54 8.59 11.12
CA ASN A 58 -4.61 9.43 12.33
C ASN A 58 -4.10 10.84 11.99
N LEU A 59 -5.00 11.82 11.95
CA LEU A 59 -4.70 13.19 11.56
C LEU A 59 -4.74 14.13 12.78
N TYR A 60 -3.76 15.02 12.86
CA TYR A 60 -3.56 15.93 13.99
C TYR A 60 -3.52 17.39 13.53
N ASN A 61 -4.11 18.29 14.32
CA ASN A 61 -3.91 19.73 14.15
C ASN A 61 -2.49 20.09 14.55
N ALA A 62 -1.76 20.74 13.66
CA ALA A 62 -0.40 21.22 13.89
C ALA A 62 -0.25 22.67 13.40
N LYS A 63 0.95 23.22 13.57
CA LYS A 63 1.39 24.45 12.89
C LYS A 63 2.62 24.16 12.07
N SER A 64 2.82 24.91 10.99
CA SER A 64 4.11 24.96 10.32
C SER A 64 5.19 25.45 11.28
N ALA A 65 6.35 24.79 11.26
CA ALA A 65 7.57 25.21 11.94
C ALA A 65 8.37 26.28 11.16
N LEU A 66 7.84 26.78 10.02
CA LEU A 66 8.41 27.88 9.24
C LEU A 66 7.57 29.16 9.39
N SER A 67 6.33 29.17 8.91
CA SER A 67 5.41 30.33 9.01
C SER A 67 4.53 30.38 10.26
N GLY A 68 4.33 29.25 10.95
CA GLY A 68 3.32 29.13 12.01
C GLY A 68 1.88 28.94 11.52
N GLU A 69 1.65 28.79 10.20
CA GLU A 69 0.31 28.54 9.65
C GLU A 69 -0.32 27.25 10.17
N LYS A 70 -1.66 27.16 10.22
CA LYS A 70 -2.37 25.98 10.72
C LYS A 70 -2.41 24.88 9.65
N ILE A 71 -1.95 23.68 9.98
CA ILE A 71 -1.87 22.54 9.06
C ILE A 71 -2.44 21.26 9.69
N ILE A 72 -2.84 20.32 8.85
CA ILE A 72 -3.14 18.94 9.24
C ILE A 72 -1.87 18.10 9.05
N SER A 73 -1.54 17.25 10.02
CA SER A 73 -0.31 16.45 10.06
C SER A 73 -0.60 14.98 10.42
N MET A 74 0.14 14.05 9.81
CA MET A 74 0.16 12.63 10.20
C MET A 74 1.09 12.32 11.39
N TYR A 75 1.81 13.30 11.92
CA TYR A 75 2.73 13.11 13.05
C TYR A 75 2.05 13.48 14.37
N HIS A 76 2.10 12.58 15.36
CA HIS A 76 1.59 12.84 16.71
C HIS A 76 2.41 13.95 17.40
N PRO A 77 1.79 14.93 18.09
CA PRO A 77 2.52 16.08 18.66
C PRO A 77 3.69 15.73 19.59
N GLN A 78 3.61 14.61 20.32
CA GLN A 78 4.70 14.16 21.22
C GLN A 78 5.98 13.72 20.50
N LEU A 79 5.95 13.53 19.18
CA LEU A 79 7.15 13.17 18.39
C LEU A 79 8.09 14.36 18.18
N ASN A 80 7.64 15.59 18.42
CA ASN A 80 8.42 16.83 18.29
C ASN A 80 9.10 17.08 16.93
N TYR A 81 8.73 16.35 15.87
CA TYR A 81 9.21 16.59 14.51
C TYR A 81 8.78 17.99 14.04
N LYS A 82 9.71 18.72 13.43
CA LYS A 82 9.38 19.91 12.65
C LYS A 82 8.59 19.49 11.41
N VAL A 83 7.44 20.12 11.20
CA VAL A 83 6.61 19.95 10.00
C VAL A 83 6.44 21.30 9.34
N TYR A 84 6.55 21.36 8.02
CA TYR A 84 6.17 22.53 7.22
C TYR A 84 4.80 22.25 6.55
N SER A 85 4.17 23.25 5.93
CA SER A 85 3.01 22.99 5.07
C SER A 85 3.43 22.31 3.78
N ILE A 86 2.46 21.80 3.02
CA ILE A 86 2.73 21.15 1.73
C ILE A 86 3.39 22.14 0.77
N ASN A 87 2.93 23.39 0.74
CA ASN A 87 3.47 24.43 -0.15
C ASN A 87 4.89 24.85 0.25
N GLU A 88 5.13 25.09 1.55
CA GLU A 88 6.46 25.42 2.08
C GLU A 88 7.47 24.29 1.82
N TRP A 89 7.08 23.03 2.07
CA TRP A 89 7.97 21.88 1.93
C TRP A 89 8.39 21.61 0.48
N TRP A 90 7.51 21.88 -0.50
CA TRP A 90 7.82 21.80 -1.94
C TRP A 90 8.46 23.08 -2.52
N SER A 91 8.80 24.08 -1.69
CA SER A 91 9.40 25.36 -2.12
C SER A 91 10.90 25.46 -1.82
N ASP A 92 11.59 26.38 -2.50
CA ASP A 92 13.01 26.69 -2.30
C ASP A 92 13.32 27.41 -0.96
N GLN A 93 12.38 27.47 -0.02
CA GLN A 93 12.56 28.10 1.30
C GLN A 93 13.44 27.28 2.27
N TRP A 94 13.77 26.03 1.92
CA TRP A 94 14.67 25.18 2.70
C TRP A 94 15.45 24.22 1.79
N GLU A 95 16.61 23.76 2.25
CA GLU A 95 17.36 22.68 1.60
C GLU A 95 17.94 21.73 2.66
N GLY A 96 17.86 20.42 2.42
CA GLY A 96 18.28 19.39 3.38
C GLY A 96 19.77 19.44 3.74
N LEU A 97 20.64 19.90 2.83
CA LEU A 97 22.09 20.00 3.07
C LEU A 97 22.45 21.03 4.17
N ASN A 98 21.59 22.01 4.42
CA ASN A 98 21.79 23.02 5.47
C ASN A 98 21.67 22.45 6.91
N PHE A 99 21.31 21.17 7.04
CA PHE A 99 21.22 20.46 8.32
C PHE A 99 22.36 19.43 8.53
N GLY A 100 23.32 19.37 7.62
CA GLY A 100 24.49 18.48 7.75
C GLY A 100 25.27 18.71 9.04
N GLN A 101 25.85 17.63 9.60
CA GLN A 101 26.61 17.65 10.84
C GLN A 101 27.83 16.74 10.74
N GLU A 102 28.94 17.13 11.37
CA GLU A 102 30.15 16.33 11.48
C GLU A 102 29.90 15.05 12.31
N TYR A 103 30.57 13.95 11.95
CA TYR A 103 30.40 12.66 12.61
C TYR A 103 31.40 12.45 13.76
N SER A 104 30.90 12.15 14.96
CA SER A 104 31.72 11.74 16.10
C SER A 104 31.82 10.22 16.20
N PHE A 105 33.04 9.71 16.21
CA PHE A 105 33.34 8.28 16.42
C PHE A 105 33.22 7.86 17.90
N ASP A 106 33.12 8.82 18.82
CA ASP A 106 32.95 8.60 20.27
C ASP A 106 31.48 8.37 20.68
N LYS A 107 30.55 8.39 19.71
CA LYS A 107 29.10 8.27 19.88
C LYS A 107 28.52 7.18 18.98
N ASP A 108 27.33 6.68 19.35
CA ASP A 108 26.60 5.76 18.49
C ASP A 108 26.09 6.45 17.21
N PHE A 109 25.94 5.66 16.15
CA PHE A 109 25.45 6.14 14.85
C PHE A 109 23.95 6.51 14.88
N PHE A 110 23.12 5.70 15.55
CA PHE A 110 21.66 5.89 15.56
C PHE A 110 21.24 7.04 16.47
N GLU A 111 21.96 7.29 17.57
CA GLU A 111 21.78 8.51 18.37
C GLU A 111 22.00 9.78 17.53
N GLN A 112 23.14 9.85 16.83
CA GLN A 112 23.47 10.99 15.96
C GLN A 112 22.49 11.15 14.79
N PHE A 113 21.99 10.03 14.24
CA PHE A 113 20.99 10.04 13.17
C PHE A 113 19.60 10.48 13.65
N TYR A 114 19.18 10.11 14.86
CA TYR A 114 17.91 10.56 15.44
C TYR A 114 17.91 12.07 15.75
N ASP A 115 19.03 12.60 16.28
CA ASP A 115 19.24 14.04 16.45
C ASP A 115 19.08 14.82 15.14
N LEU A 116 19.54 14.25 14.02
CA LEU A 116 19.37 14.84 12.69
C LEU A 116 17.89 14.81 12.25
N GLN A 117 17.22 13.67 12.43
CA GLN A 117 15.80 13.52 12.07
C GLN A 117 14.87 14.51 12.77
N LEU A 118 15.17 14.93 14.00
CA LEU A 118 14.42 15.97 14.72
C LEU A 118 14.69 17.39 14.18
N LYS A 119 15.87 17.64 13.59
CA LYS A 119 16.27 18.96 13.07
C LYS A 119 15.66 19.26 11.70
N VAL A 120 15.57 18.26 10.82
CA VAL A 120 15.16 18.38 9.41
C VAL A 120 13.62 18.33 9.26
N PRO A 121 12.99 19.27 8.53
CA PRO A 121 11.54 19.35 8.41
C PRO A 121 10.92 18.20 7.60
N LYS A 122 9.72 17.76 8.01
CA LYS A 122 8.95 16.70 7.34
C LYS A 122 7.71 17.26 6.63
N LEU A 123 7.33 16.64 5.52
CA LEU A 123 6.07 16.92 4.80
C LEU A 123 4.89 16.41 5.66
N PRO A 124 3.81 17.19 5.89
CA PRO A 124 2.88 16.90 6.97
C PRO A 124 1.84 15.84 6.59
N LEU A 125 1.50 15.76 5.31
CA LEU A 125 0.71 14.69 4.66
C LEU A 125 1.41 14.36 3.35
N LYS A 126 1.49 13.08 2.99
CA LYS A 126 2.14 12.62 1.76
C LYS A 126 1.23 12.94 0.57
N GLN A 127 1.29 14.18 0.08
CA GLN A 127 0.54 14.69 -1.07
C GLN A 127 1.48 15.22 -2.16
N LEU A 128 1.17 14.89 -3.42
CA LEU A 128 1.90 15.37 -4.59
C LEU A 128 0.93 15.62 -5.76
N GLN A 129 0.98 16.81 -6.36
CA GLN A 129 0.09 17.26 -7.43
C GLN A 129 -1.41 17.15 -7.07
N CYS A 130 -1.78 17.50 -5.83
CA CYS A 130 -3.17 17.41 -5.35
C CYS A 130 -3.81 18.79 -5.14
N GLU A 131 -5.14 18.86 -5.25
CA GLU A 131 -5.97 20.07 -5.11
C GLU A 131 -7.25 19.73 -4.34
N ALA A 132 -7.68 20.58 -3.39
CA ALA A 132 -8.85 20.34 -2.53
C ALA A 132 -8.82 18.94 -1.87
N CYS A 133 -7.74 18.67 -1.14
CA CYS A 133 -7.39 17.34 -0.59
C CYS A 133 -6.97 17.38 0.88
N GLU A 134 -7.40 18.38 1.67
CA GLU A 134 -6.82 18.79 2.95
C GLU A 134 -6.79 17.70 4.03
N TYR A 135 -7.69 16.71 3.94
CA TYR A 135 -7.83 15.60 4.88
C TYR A 135 -7.49 14.23 4.28
N SER A 136 -6.87 14.20 3.09
CA SER A 136 -6.46 12.99 2.40
C SER A 136 -4.94 12.77 2.54
N ASN A 137 -4.50 11.53 2.71
CA ASN A 137 -3.08 11.20 2.94
C ASN A 137 -2.62 10.03 2.07
N PHE A 138 -1.35 10.05 1.65
CA PHE A 138 -0.84 9.24 0.54
C PHE A 138 -1.65 9.48 -0.73
N ALA A 139 -1.68 10.74 -1.19
CA ALA A 139 -2.45 11.22 -2.33
C ALA A 139 -1.52 11.64 -3.48
N PHE A 140 -1.83 11.20 -4.70
CA PHE A 140 -1.10 11.56 -5.91
C PHE A 140 -2.06 11.99 -7.02
N LYS A 141 -1.79 13.13 -7.68
CA LYS A 141 -2.57 13.66 -8.81
C LYS A 141 -4.09 13.71 -8.56
N SER A 142 -4.51 13.98 -7.32
CA SER A 142 -5.90 13.81 -6.90
C SER A 142 -6.58 15.17 -6.65
N GLN A 143 -7.87 15.27 -7.02
CA GLN A 143 -8.66 16.50 -6.93
C GLN A 143 -9.93 16.27 -6.12
N ASN A 144 -10.35 17.23 -5.29
CA ASN A 144 -11.63 17.20 -4.55
C ASN A 144 -11.83 15.89 -3.73
N CYS A 145 -10.81 15.50 -2.94
CA CYS A 145 -10.81 14.24 -2.20
C CYS A 145 -10.79 14.46 -0.67
N TYR A 146 -11.86 14.03 0.02
CA TYR A 146 -12.02 14.21 1.47
C TYR A 146 -11.96 12.88 2.22
N LEU A 147 -11.03 12.76 3.19
CA LEU A 147 -10.78 11.54 3.97
C LEU A 147 -10.56 10.29 3.10
N VAL A 148 -9.82 10.45 2.00
CA VAL A 148 -9.39 9.36 1.12
C VAL A 148 -7.91 9.05 1.39
N PHE A 149 -7.60 7.78 1.62
CA PHE A 149 -6.27 7.34 2.08
C PHE A 149 -5.62 6.39 1.08
N GLY A 150 -4.51 6.78 0.45
CA GLY A 150 -3.88 5.99 -0.62
C GLY A 150 -4.51 6.22 -2.01
N CYS A 151 -4.82 7.47 -2.35
CA CYS A 151 -5.43 7.86 -3.62
C CYS A 151 -4.40 8.12 -4.73
N VAL A 152 -4.72 7.68 -5.95
CA VAL A 152 -3.91 7.85 -7.17
C VAL A 152 -4.84 8.22 -8.33
N GLU A 153 -4.66 9.43 -8.85
CA GLU A 153 -5.43 9.98 -9.97
C GLU A 153 -6.96 9.98 -9.70
N ASN A 154 -7.35 10.23 -8.44
CA ASN A 154 -8.74 10.34 -8.00
C ASN A 154 -9.32 11.72 -8.31
N GLN A 155 -10.62 11.77 -8.55
CA GLN A 155 -11.36 13.02 -8.58
C GLN A 155 -12.69 12.84 -7.81
N ASP A 156 -13.25 13.93 -7.29
CA ASP A 156 -14.56 14.03 -6.60
C ASP A 156 -14.93 12.76 -5.78
N CYS A 157 -14.22 12.54 -4.66
CA CYS A 157 -14.33 11.32 -3.86
C CYS A 157 -14.35 11.62 -2.35
N LEU A 158 -15.30 11.02 -1.64
CA LEU A 158 -15.49 11.22 -0.19
C LEU A 158 -15.35 9.86 0.51
N TYR A 159 -14.52 9.76 1.54
CA TYR A 159 -14.33 8.56 2.36
C TYR A 159 -13.87 7.31 1.57
N GLY A 160 -12.59 6.95 1.69
CA GLY A 160 -12.11 5.72 1.04
C GLY A 160 -10.68 5.33 1.37
N HIS A 161 -10.31 4.12 0.96
CA HIS A 161 -8.95 3.62 1.08
C HIS A 161 -8.53 2.85 -0.17
N ILE A 162 -7.48 3.30 -0.84
CA ILE A 162 -6.98 2.69 -2.08
C ILE A 162 -8.10 2.62 -3.15
N VAL A 163 -8.66 3.79 -3.45
CA VAL A 163 -9.55 4.05 -4.59
C VAL A 163 -8.71 4.74 -5.65
N TRP A 164 -8.76 4.32 -6.91
CA TRP A 164 -7.89 4.76 -8.01
C TRP A 164 -8.74 5.07 -9.25
N ARG A 165 -8.62 6.29 -9.81
CA ARG A 165 -9.37 6.78 -10.99
C ARG A 165 -10.90 6.62 -10.90
N SER A 166 -11.55 7.59 -10.25
CA SER A 166 -13.01 7.65 -10.06
C SER A 166 -13.53 9.10 -10.14
N LYS A 167 -14.85 9.22 -10.32
CA LYS A 167 -15.70 10.23 -9.67
C LYS A 167 -16.91 9.57 -9.01
N ASP A 168 -17.48 10.24 -8.00
CA ASP A 168 -18.66 9.81 -7.24
C ASP A 168 -18.54 8.39 -6.66
N CYS A 169 -17.40 8.12 -6.02
CA CYS A 169 -17.22 6.93 -5.18
C CYS A 169 -17.19 7.32 -3.70
N LEU A 170 -17.88 6.53 -2.87
CA LEU A 170 -18.04 6.79 -1.43
C LEU A 170 -17.96 5.48 -0.63
N ASP A 171 -17.31 5.49 0.54
CA ASP A 171 -17.03 4.31 1.37
C ASP A 171 -16.36 3.15 0.61
N GLY A 172 -15.36 3.45 -0.22
CA GLY A 172 -14.66 2.48 -1.07
C GLY A 172 -13.38 1.88 -0.47
N LEU A 173 -13.13 0.59 -0.71
CA LEU A 173 -11.87 -0.11 -0.38
C LEU A 173 -11.38 -0.93 -1.59
N TYR A 174 -10.13 -0.72 -2.05
CA TYR A 174 -9.57 -1.38 -3.23
C TYR A 174 -10.48 -1.30 -4.47
N ILE A 175 -10.64 -0.08 -4.99
CA ILE A 175 -11.50 0.20 -6.15
C ILE A 175 -10.65 0.81 -7.27
N TYR A 176 -10.63 0.20 -8.46
CA TYR A 176 -9.77 0.62 -9.59
C TYR A 176 -10.57 0.86 -10.88
N GLU A 177 -10.44 2.06 -11.45
CA GLU A 177 -11.12 2.47 -12.70
C GLU A 177 -12.65 2.27 -12.64
N CYS A 178 -13.24 2.63 -11.50
CA CYS A 178 -14.67 2.51 -11.24
C CYS A 178 -15.36 3.87 -11.08
N ASN A 179 -16.64 3.94 -11.45
CA ASN A 179 -17.46 5.15 -11.38
C ASN A 179 -18.81 4.85 -10.72
N PHE A 180 -19.34 5.80 -9.93
CA PHE A 180 -20.62 5.66 -9.20
C PHE A 180 -20.69 4.40 -8.31
N CYS A 181 -19.68 4.18 -7.46
CA CYS A 181 -19.60 2.98 -6.62
C CYS A 181 -19.68 3.31 -5.13
N TYR A 182 -20.43 2.51 -4.36
CA TYR A 182 -20.68 2.72 -2.94
C TYR A 182 -20.54 1.42 -2.15
N GLU A 183 -19.80 1.44 -1.02
CA GLU A 183 -19.51 0.27 -0.18
C GLU A 183 -19.01 -0.96 -0.97
N CYS A 184 -18.08 -0.73 -1.91
CA CYS A 184 -17.48 -1.77 -2.74
C CYS A 184 -16.07 -2.15 -2.25
N LEU A 185 -15.71 -3.42 -2.46
CA LEU A 185 -14.45 -4.03 -2.02
C LEU A 185 -13.81 -4.80 -3.19
N ASP A 186 -12.54 -4.54 -3.52
CA ASP A 186 -11.80 -5.28 -4.54
C ASP A 186 -12.56 -5.31 -5.89
N CYS A 187 -12.91 -4.12 -6.39
CA CYS A 187 -13.72 -3.92 -7.59
C CYS A 187 -12.92 -3.19 -8.69
N VAL A 188 -12.85 -3.80 -9.88
CA VAL A 188 -11.98 -3.38 -10.99
C VAL A 188 -12.81 -3.13 -12.26
N GLY A 189 -12.65 -1.97 -12.90
CA GLY A 189 -13.32 -1.64 -14.17
C GLY A 189 -14.85 -1.61 -14.08
N CYS A 190 -15.40 -1.31 -12.90
CA CYS A 190 -16.83 -1.43 -12.61
C CYS A 190 -17.59 -0.09 -12.69
N TYR A 191 -18.80 -0.13 -13.25
CA TYR A 191 -19.66 1.05 -13.43
C TYR A 191 -20.95 0.88 -12.62
N LYS A 192 -21.39 1.90 -11.88
CA LYS A 192 -22.63 1.87 -11.08
C LYS A 192 -22.75 0.58 -10.27
N SER A 193 -21.75 0.27 -9.45
CA SER A 193 -21.69 -0.99 -8.71
C SER A 193 -21.65 -0.74 -7.20
N TYR A 194 -22.58 -1.37 -6.49
CA TYR A 194 -22.95 -1.00 -5.12
C TYR A 194 -22.93 -2.23 -4.20
N PHE A 195 -22.38 -2.10 -3.00
CA PHE A 195 -22.31 -3.15 -1.98
C PHE A 195 -21.69 -4.47 -2.47
N SER A 196 -20.82 -4.41 -3.48
CA SER A 196 -20.32 -5.56 -4.25
C SER A 196 -18.83 -5.79 -4.03
N THR A 197 -18.39 -7.05 -4.12
CA THR A 197 -17.06 -7.47 -3.61
C THR A 197 -16.34 -8.46 -4.54
N GLU A 198 -15.06 -8.27 -4.90
CA GLU A 198 -14.36 -9.10 -5.90
C GLU A 198 -15.03 -9.05 -7.30
N CYS A 199 -15.45 -7.87 -7.77
CA CYS A 199 -16.12 -7.72 -9.07
C CYS A 199 -15.20 -7.13 -10.14
N VAL A 200 -15.18 -7.71 -11.34
CA VAL A 200 -14.30 -7.29 -12.44
C VAL A 200 -15.13 -7.02 -13.70
N ASN A 201 -14.94 -5.85 -14.31
CA ASN A 201 -15.61 -5.40 -15.55
C ASN A 201 -17.15 -5.52 -15.50
N CYS A 202 -17.76 -5.20 -14.37
CA CYS A 202 -19.19 -5.31 -14.13
C CYS A 202 -19.92 -3.96 -14.18
N ALA A 203 -21.16 -3.93 -14.67
CA ALA A 203 -21.96 -2.70 -14.76
C ALA A 203 -23.35 -2.84 -14.13
N GLU A 204 -23.81 -1.81 -13.43
CA GLU A 204 -25.15 -1.74 -12.81
C GLU A 204 -25.43 -2.95 -11.89
N THR A 205 -24.44 -3.27 -11.04
CA THR A 205 -24.48 -4.42 -10.12
C THR A 205 -24.71 -4.03 -8.67
N TRP A 206 -25.45 -4.87 -7.94
CA TRP A 206 -25.87 -4.61 -6.57
C TRP A 206 -25.67 -5.86 -5.73
N PHE A 207 -24.98 -5.77 -4.58
CA PHE A 207 -24.76 -6.90 -3.66
C PHE A 207 -24.19 -8.16 -4.36
N CYS A 208 -23.24 -8.00 -5.28
CA CYS A 208 -22.64 -9.11 -6.03
C CYS A 208 -21.28 -9.54 -5.46
N HIS A 209 -20.83 -10.77 -5.74
CA HIS A 209 -19.51 -11.23 -5.30
C HIS A 209 -18.81 -12.25 -6.23
N ASP A 210 -17.52 -12.06 -6.52
CA ASP A 210 -16.78 -12.87 -7.53
C ASP A 210 -17.52 -12.87 -8.88
N CYS A 211 -17.80 -11.68 -9.43
CA CYS A 211 -18.53 -11.53 -10.69
C CYS A 211 -17.64 -10.90 -11.76
N LEU A 212 -17.57 -11.53 -12.93
CA LEU A 212 -16.73 -11.13 -14.06
C LEU A 212 -17.59 -10.80 -15.28
N GLY A 213 -17.46 -9.58 -15.82
CA GLY A 213 -18.14 -9.17 -17.05
C GLY A 213 -19.68 -9.14 -16.98
N CYS A 214 -20.24 -8.99 -15.77
CA CYS A 214 -21.69 -9.11 -15.54
C CYS A 214 -22.40 -7.76 -15.49
N ASN A 215 -23.63 -7.70 -16.03
CA ASN A 215 -24.35 -6.45 -16.25
C ASN A 215 -25.80 -6.52 -15.73
N ASN A 216 -26.28 -5.54 -14.98
CA ASN A 216 -27.63 -5.58 -14.38
C ASN A 216 -27.84 -6.89 -13.57
N CYS A 217 -27.08 -7.03 -12.49
CA CYS A 217 -27.14 -8.19 -11.60
C CYS A 217 -27.36 -7.76 -10.14
N PHE A 218 -28.22 -8.48 -9.42
CA PHE A 218 -28.51 -8.26 -8.00
C PHE A 218 -28.18 -9.51 -7.18
N GLY A 219 -27.53 -9.35 -6.02
CA GLY A 219 -27.37 -10.41 -5.02
C GLY A 219 -26.58 -11.64 -5.47
N SER A 220 -25.87 -11.60 -6.59
CA SER A 220 -25.40 -12.80 -7.31
C SER A 220 -23.89 -13.03 -7.19
N THR A 221 -23.46 -14.29 -7.21
CA THR A 221 -22.05 -14.67 -7.01
C THR A 221 -21.49 -15.62 -8.07
N ASN A 222 -20.17 -15.62 -8.26
CA ASN A 222 -19.43 -16.49 -9.21
C ASN A 222 -19.89 -16.36 -10.68
N LEU A 223 -20.63 -15.31 -11.06
CA LEU A 223 -21.20 -15.18 -12.40
C LEU A 223 -20.14 -14.68 -13.39
N LYS A 224 -20.16 -15.25 -14.61
CA LYS A 224 -19.23 -14.91 -15.69
C LYS A 224 -19.98 -14.59 -16.98
N GLN A 225 -19.84 -13.35 -17.45
CA GLN A 225 -20.47 -12.80 -18.66
C GLN A 225 -22.00 -13.01 -18.69
N LYS A 226 -22.69 -12.60 -17.61
CA LYS A 226 -24.15 -12.75 -17.43
C LYS A 226 -24.86 -11.42 -17.25
N SER A 227 -26.13 -11.36 -17.64
CA SER A 227 -26.96 -10.17 -17.46
C SER A 227 -28.38 -10.50 -17.05
N TRP A 228 -29.01 -9.63 -16.26
CA TRP A 228 -30.40 -9.78 -15.75
C TRP A 228 -30.58 -10.95 -14.76
N TYR A 229 -29.58 -11.14 -13.89
CA TYR A 229 -29.57 -12.16 -12.84
C TYR A 229 -29.94 -11.58 -11.47
N TRP A 230 -30.69 -12.34 -10.67
CA TRP A 230 -31.06 -11.99 -9.31
C TRP A 230 -30.82 -13.19 -8.39
N ASN A 231 -29.99 -13.07 -7.37
CA ASN A 231 -29.65 -14.16 -6.45
C ASN A 231 -29.20 -15.44 -7.20
N ASN A 232 -28.37 -15.30 -8.24
CA ASN A 232 -27.93 -16.36 -9.18
C ASN A 232 -28.99 -16.91 -10.15
N GLU A 233 -30.24 -16.48 -10.09
CA GLU A 233 -31.31 -16.88 -11.02
C GLU A 233 -31.44 -15.90 -12.19
N TYR A 234 -31.55 -16.40 -13.43
CA TYR A 234 -31.85 -15.55 -14.59
C TYR A 234 -33.33 -15.17 -14.60
N LEU A 235 -33.63 -13.87 -14.48
CA LEU A 235 -35.01 -13.37 -14.55
C LEU A 235 -35.40 -12.86 -15.94
N GLY A 236 -34.41 -12.47 -16.76
CA GLY A 236 -34.63 -11.70 -17.97
C GLY A 236 -34.93 -10.22 -17.68
N LYS A 237 -34.72 -9.36 -18.69
CA LYS A 237 -34.69 -7.90 -18.55
C LYS A 237 -35.93 -7.32 -17.88
N GLU A 238 -37.12 -7.67 -18.35
CA GLU A 238 -38.38 -7.07 -17.89
C GLU A 238 -38.65 -7.37 -16.40
N LYS A 239 -38.58 -8.65 -16.02
CA LYS A 239 -38.78 -9.09 -14.63
C LYS A 239 -37.70 -8.56 -13.69
N TYR A 240 -36.44 -8.45 -14.15
CA TYR A 240 -35.37 -7.82 -13.39
C TYR A 240 -35.67 -6.34 -13.11
N LEU A 241 -36.02 -5.57 -14.15
CA LEU A 241 -36.34 -4.14 -14.02
C LEU A 241 -37.59 -3.90 -13.17
N GLU A 242 -38.62 -4.73 -13.32
CA GLU A 242 -39.83 -4.67 -12.49
C GLU A 242 -39.52 -4.94 -11.01
N LYS A 243 -38.73 -5.99 -10.72
CA LYS A 243 -38.31 -6.37 -9.36
C LYS A 243 -37.40 -5.32 -8.74
N PHE A 244 -36.48 -4.74 -9.51
CA PHE A 244 -35.60 -3.66 -9.07
C PHE A 244 -36.39 -2.36 -8.77
N LYS A 245 -37.33 -1.99 -9.65
CA LYS A 245 -38.19 -0.82 -9.45
C LYS A 245 -39.02 -0.90 -8.16
N LYS A 246 -39.43 -2.10 -7.73
CA LYS A 246 -40.15 -2.32 -6.45
C LYS A 246 -39.30 -2.09 -5.20
N ILE A 247 -37.96 -2.02 -5.31
CA ILE A 247 -37.05 -1.83 -4.18
C ILE A 247 -36.19 -0.57 -4.27
N SER A 248 -36.41 0.27 -5.29
CA SER A 248 -35.64 1.47 -5.57
C SER A 248 -36.47 2.74 -5.33
N PRO A 249 -35.95 3.79 -4.66
CA PRO A 249 -34.62 3.85 -4.05
C PRO A 249 -34.46 2.90 -2.85
N LEU A 250 -33.26 2.34 -2.71
CA LEU A 250 -32.92 1.45 -1.61
C LEU A 250 -32.96 2.21 -0.27
N ASN A 251 -33.56 1.59 0.74
CA ASN A 251 -33.57 2.08 2.12
C ASN A 251 -32.75 1.14 3.03
N TYR A 252 -32.43 1.61 4.24
CA TYR A 252 -31.63 0.88 5.22
C TYR A 252 -32.09 -0.57 5.47
N LYS A 253 -33.41 -0.83 5.54
CA LYS A 253 -33.94 -2.19 5.75
C LYS A 253 -33.62 -3.09 4.57
N THR A 254 -33.83 -2.62 3.34
CA THR A 254 -33.53 -3.39 2.13
C THR A 254 -32.02 -3.62 1.97
N ILE A 255 -31.19 -2.62 2.23
CA ILE A 255 -29.71 -2.74 2.19
C ILE A 255 -29.23 -3.77 3.22
N LYS A 256 -29.74 -3.70 4.46
CA LYS A 256 -29.40 -4.64 5.53
C LYS A 256 -29.80 -6.08 5.16
N GLN A 257 -31.00 -6.27 4.63
CA GLN A 257 -31.46 -7.58 4.17
C GLN A 257 -30.59 -8.11 3.03
N ALA A 258 -30.31 -7.30 2.00
CA ALA A 258 -29.51 -7.75 0.86
C ALA A 258 -28.05 -8.08 1.23
N LYS A 259 -27.45 -7.36 2.19
CA LYS A 259 -26.15 -7.73 2.80
C LYS A 259 -26.20 -9.05 3.58
N GLN A 260 -27.31 -9.33 4.26
CA GLN A 260 -27.53 -10.61 4.96
C GLN A 260 -27.75 -11.75 3.96
N ASP A 261 -28.57 -11.55 2.93
CA ASP A 261 -28.82 -12.53 1.85
C ASP A 261 -27.53 -12.87 1.10
N LEU A 262 -26.69 -11.86 0.78
CA LEU A 262 -25.37 -12.07 0.20
C LEU A 262 -24.44 -12.81 1.16
N SER A 263 -24.43 -12.47 2.45
CA SER A 263 -23.63 -13.19 3.45
C SER A 263 -24.02 -14.67 3.56
N LEU A 264 -25.32 -14.99 3.52
CA LEU A 264 -25.81 -16.36 3.49
C LEU A 264 -25.46 -17.07 2.18
N ARG A 265 -25.55 -16.39 1.03
CA ARG A 265 -25.14 -16.93 -0.28
C ARG A 265 -23.64 -17.25 -0.31
N LYS A 266 -22.83 -16.31 0.17
CA LYS A 266 -21.38 -16.49 0.39
C LYS A 266 -21.11 -17.74 1.22
N LYS A 267 -21.78 -17.90 2.36
CA LYS A 267 -21.58 -19.08 3.23
C LYS A 267 -22.05 -20.41 2.60
N ASN A 268 -23.15 -20.42 1.85
CA ASN A 268 -23.90 -21.65 1.54
C ASN A 268 -23.91 -22.07 0.06
N GLN A 269 -23.52 -21.19 -0.87
CA GLN A 269 -23.72 -21.36 -2.32
C GLN A 269 -22.54 -20.89 -3.18
N THR A 270 -21.77 -19.90 -2.70
CA THR A 270 -20.59 -19.39 -3.40
C THR A 270 -19.45 -20.40 -3.36
N VAL A 271 -18.83 -20.65 -4.51
CA VAL A 271 -17.54 -21.36 -4.59
C VAL A 271 -16.44 -20.33 -4.38
N PHE A 272 -15.62 -20.49 -3.34
CA PHE A 272 -14.41 -19.67 -3.17
C PHE A 272 -13.23 -20.35 -3.86
N PRO A 273 -12.35 -19.60 -4.55
CA PRO A 273 -11.04 -20.10 -4.90
C PRO A 273 -10.17 -20.21 -3.64
N GLU A 274 -9.17 -21.10 -3.65
CA GLU A 274 -8.15 -21.20 -2.60
C GLU A 274 -7.33 -19.91 -2.47
N ILE A 275 -7.06 -19.27 -3.61
CA ILE A 275 -6.40 -17.98 -3.77
C ILE A 275 -7.19 -17.20 -4.83
N PHE A 276 -7.63 -15.99 -4.53
CA PHE A 276 -8.08 -15.06 -5.58
C PHE A 276 -6.87 -14.74 -6.45
N GLY A 277 -6.75 -15.41 -7.59
CA GLY A 277 -5.46 -15.55 -8.26
C GLY A 277 -5.55 -16.18 -9.65
N ASN A 278 -4.48 -16.04 -10.43
CA ASN A 278 -4.43 -16.51 -11.81
C ASN A 278 -2.99 -16.65 -12.30
N LEU A 279 -2.70 -17.72 -13.05
CA LEU A 279 -1.39 -17.99 -13.67
C LEU A 279 -0.21 -17.95 -12.66
N ASN A 280 -0.32 -18.70 -11.56
CA ASN A 280 0.73 -18.83 -10.55
C ASN A 280 1.25 -20.26 -10.44
N GLU A 281 2.48 -20.41 -9.94
CA GLU A 281 3.10 -21.71 -9.65
C GLU A 281 3.80 -21.67 -8.28
N ASN A 282 3.42 -22.56 -7.35
CA ASN A 282 4.03 -22.64 -6.01
C ASN A 282 4.02 -21.30 -5.24
N VAL A 283 2.83 -20.82 -4.84
CA VAL A 283 2.66 -19.55 -4.12
C VAL A 283 1.75 -19.71 -2.89
N THR A 284 2.02 -18.96 -1.81
CA THR A 284 1.11 -18.83 -0.66
C THR A 284 0.76 -17.37 -0.37
N GLY A 285 -0.54 -17.11 -0.17
CA GLY A 285 -1.09 -15.76 0.07
C GLY A 285 -2.46 -15.58 -0.58
N ASN A 286 -2.88 -14.33 -0.81
CA ASN A 286 -4.10 -14.01 -1.53
C ASN A 286 -3.87 -12.85 -2.53
N HIS A 287 -4.77 -12.71 -3.51
CA HIS A 287 -4.69 -11.69 -4.56
C HIS A 287 -3.35 -11.71 -5.32
N ILE A 288 -2.97 -12.89 -5.86
CA ILE A 288 -1.69 -13.09 -6.56
C ILE A 288 -1.93 -13.40 -8.05
N TYR A 289 -1.27 -12.69 -8.97
CA TYR A 289 -1.29 -12.99 -10.42
C TYR A 289 0.12 -13.15 -10.99
N PHE A 290 0.28 -13.99 -12.03
CA PHE A 290 1.48 -14.11 -12.86
C PHE A 290 2.81 -14.36 -12.10
N SER A 291 2.79 -15.10 -10.98
CA SER A 291 3.93 -15.19 -10.05
C SER A 291 4.33 -16.62 -9.67
N LYS A 292 5.61 -16.82 -9.31
CA LYS A 292 6.21 -18.15 -9.05
C LYS A 292 7.05 -18.20 -7.78
N ASN A 293 7.02 -19.33 -7.05
CA ASN A 293 7.85 -19.57 -5.85
C ASN A 293 7.75 -18.43 -4.82
N LEU A 294 6.54 -18.20 -4.28
CA LEU A 294 6.29 -17.15 -3.29
C LEU A 294 5.87 -17.71 -1.93
N THR A 295 6.41 -17.15 -0.84
CA THR A 295 6.02 -17.52 0.53
C THR A 295 5.45 -16.35 1.31
N ASN A 296 4.15 -16.43 1.61
CA ASN A 296 3.34 -15.53 2.42
C ASN A 296 3.35 -14.08 1.94
N CYS A 297 2.71 -13.83 0.78
CA CYS A 297 2.64 -12.52 0.14
C CYS A 297 1.19 -12.12 -0.27
N PHE A 298 0.78 -10.86 -0.11
CA PHE A 298 -0.66 -10.48 -0.11
C PHE A 298 -1.07 -9.23 -0.91
N ASP A 299 -0.37 -8.96 -1.99
CA ASP A 299 -0.96 -8.87 -3.34
C ASP A 299 0.24 -8.70 -4.29
N ALA A 300 0.52 -9.71 -5.11
CA ALA A 300 1.77 -9.84 -5.87
C ALA A 300 1.50 -10.18 -7.34
N LYS A 301 2.12 -9.43 -8.27
CA LYS A 301 1.63 -9.38 -9.67
C LYS A 301 2.60 -9.74 -10.81
N ARG A 302 3.87 -10.07 -10.53
CA ARG A 302 4.84 -10.62 -11.53
C ARG A 302 6.12 -11.16 -10.89
N CYS A 303 6.01 -11.73 -9.70
CA CYS A 303 7.11 -11.90 -8.77
C CYS A 303 7.67 -13.33 -8.80
N GLU A 304 9.00 -13.49 -8.68
CA GLU A 304 9.64 -14.80 -8.61
C GLU A 304 10.57 -14.94 -7.40
N ASN A 305 10.55 -16.08 -6.72
CA ASN A 305 11.51 -16.49 -5.67
C ASN A 305 11.63 -15.49 -4.49
N CYS A 306 10.49 -15.00 -3.98
CA CYS A 306 10.43 -13.97 -2.93
C CYS A 306 9.67 -14.46 -1.68
N LYS A 307 10.08 -14.00 -0.49
CA LYS A 307 9.39 -14.28 0.79
C LYS A 307 8.98 -12.98 1.50
N PHE A 308 7.77 -12.97 2.08
CA PHE A 308 7.26 -11.95 3.02
C PHE A 308 6.89 -10.55 2.47
N LEU A 309 6.27 -10.44 1.28
CA LEU A 309 5.87 -9.18 0.61
C LEU A 309 4.36 -8.83 0.71
N TYR A 310 3.94 -7.59 1.02
CA TYR A 310 2.49 -7.29 1.17
C TYR A 310 1.76 -6.46 0.07
N THR A 311 2.41 -5.73 -0.86
CA THR A 311 1.77 -5.36 -2.16
C THR A 311 2.82 -4.96 -3.21
N SER A 312 2.75 -5.52 -4.42
CA SER A 312 3.66 -5.28 -5.56
C SER A 312 3.10 -5.95 -6.84
N GLN A 313 3.48 -5.75 -8.11
CA GLN A 313 4.09 -4.66 -8.87
C GLN A 313 5.62 -4.47 -8.89
N THR A 314 6.38 -5.15 -8.02
CA THR A 314 7.87 -5.25 -7.98
C THR A 314 8.33 -6.50 -7.20
N PHE A 315 9.62 -6.85 -7.23
CA PHE A 315 10.19 -8.10 -6.67
C PHE A 315 11.74 -8.12 -6.72
N THR A 316 12.33 -9.33 -6.83
CA THR A 316 13.75 -9.76 -6.85
C THR A 316 14.16 -10.32 -5.50
N ASP A 317 15.19 -11.19 -5.41
CA ASP A 317 15.51 -12.05 -4.27
C ASP A 317 15.34 -11.32 -2.92
N CYS A 318 14.29 -11.68 -2.19
CA CYS A 318 13.65 -10.76 -1.26
C CYS A 318 13.32 -11.43 0.07
N TYR A 319 13.72 -10.76 1.15
CA TYR A 319 13.28 -11.06 2.50
C TYR A 319 12.68 -9.80 3.10
N ASP A 320 11.34 -9.73 3.05
CA ASP A 320 10.44 -8.63 3.48
C ASP A 320 10.05 -7.63 2.36
N CYS A 321 9.33 -6.52 2.66
CA CYS A 321 8.90 -5.36 1.82
C CYS A 321 7.39 -5.19 1.53
N ASN A 322 6.94 -3.94 1.50
CA ASN A 322 5.56 -3.57 1.17
C ASN A 322 5.50 -2.39 0.19
N PHE A 323 4.42 -2.35 -0.59
CA PHE A 323 3.81 -1.20 -1.29
C PHE A 323 4.78 -0.40 -2.20
N THR A 324 4.96 -0.91 -3.41
CA THR A 324 5.92 -0.37 -4.39
C THR A 324 5.40 -0.59 -5.82
N PRO A 325 5.17 0.47 -6.61
CA PRO A 325 4.78 0.38 -8.03
C PRO A 325 5.94 0.71 -8.98
N GLY A 326 7.20 0.53 -8.56
CA GLY A 326 8.36 0.84 -9.40
C GLY A 326 9.63 0.10 -8.97
N ASN A 327 10.07 -0.85 -9.82
CA ASN A 327 11.32 -1.64 -9.85
C ASN A 327 11.84 -2.33 -8.56
N CYS A 328 12.96 -3.05 -8.74
CA CYS A 328 13.20 -4.36 -8.15
C CYS A 328 14.66 -4.52 -7.69
N GLU A 329 14.93 -5.43 -6.76
CA GLU A 329 16.20 -5.46 -6.02
C GLU A 329 16.49 -6.74 -5.19
N LEU A 330 17.78 -7.05 -4.96
CA LEU A 330 18.25 -8.09 -4.01
C LEU A 330 18.22 -7.55 -2.56
N SER A 331 17.19 -7.85 -1.76
CA SER A 331 16.73 -6.93 -0.70
C SER A 331 16.34 -7.51 0.69
N TYR A 332 16.33 -6.60 1.69
CA TYR A 332 16.41 -6.90 3.14
C TYR A 332 15.50 -6.09 4.12
N ASN A 333 14.38 -5.42 3.82
CA ASN A 333 13.73 -4.97 2.56
C ASN A 333 12.71 -3.83 2.90
N CYS A 334 12.64 -2.73 2.12
CA CYS A 334 11.95 -1.46 2.46
C CYS A 334 10.39 -1.46 2.38
N LEU A 335 9.80 -0.31 2.71
CA LEU A 335 8.44 0.15 2.34
C LEU A 335 8.52 1.69 2.26
N ALA A 336 7.95 2.45 1.33
CA ALA A 336 7.26 2.23 0.06
C ALA A 336 8.14 2.82 -1.05
N VAL A 337 8.39 2.09 -2.13
CA VAL A 337 9.55 2.39 -3.00
C VAL A 337 9.19 2.50 -4.49
N GLY A 338 9.81 3.47 -5.17
CA GLY A 338 10.02 3.49 -6.62
C GLY A 338 11.52 3.48 -6.96
N ASP A 339 11.85 3.19 -8.22
CA ASP A 339 13.17 3.26 -8.89
C ASP A 339 14.48 2.79 -8.17
N SER A 340 14.42 2.05 -7.02
CA SER A 340 15.31 1.04 -6.38
C SER A 340 16.71 0.71 -6.96
N ARG A 341 17.37 -0.36 -6.47
CA ARG A 341 18.80 -0.65 -6.76
C ARG A 341 19.40 -1.96 -6.20
N ASN A 342 19.93 -1.91 -4.97
CA ASN A 342 20.56 -2.94 -4.12
C ASN A 342 20.74 -2.31 -2.73
N LEU A 343 19.81 -2.54 -1.78
CA LEU A 343 19.74 -1.82 -0.50
C LEU A 343 19.95 -2.71 0.73
N ILE A 344 20.32 -2.04 1.82
CA ILE A 344 20.42 -2.65 3.15
C ILE A 344 19.76 -1.73 4.21
N ASN A 345 18.43 -1.60 4.34
CA ASN A 345 17.37 -1.62 3.32
C ASN A 345 16.16 -0.71 3.77
N CYS A 346 16.40 0.62 3.69
CA CYS A 346 15.55 1.85 3.74
C CYS A 346 14.06 1.93 4.24
N ARG A 347 13.53 3.16 4.18
CA ARG A 347 12.08 3.49 4.14
C ARG A 347 11.77 4.69 3.22
N GLU A 348 10.48 4.88 2.90
CA GLU A 348 9.83 5.48 1.72
C GLU A 348 10.69 6.28 0.70
N ILE A 349 10.74 5.83 -0.57
CA ILE A 349 11.74 6.24 -1.60
C ILE A 349 11.15 6.40 -3.02
N SER A 350 11.76 7.21 -3.91
CA SER A 350 11.82 6.93 -5.38
C SER A 350 13.04 7.53 -6.13
N ASN A 351 13.19 7.31 -7.45
CA ASN A 351 14.31 7.75 -8.33
C ASN A 351 15.75 7.38 -7.86
N SER A 352 16.32 6.23 -8.28
CA SER A 352 17.38 5.58 -7.46
C SER A 352 18.74 5.10 -8.15
N THR A 353 19.41 3.93 -7.83
CA THR A 353 20.91 3.53 -7.70
C THR A 353 21.69 3.46 -6.30
N ASN A 354 22.00 2.27 -5.71
CA ASN A 354 22.57 1.81 -4.36
C ASN A 354 22.24 2.53 -3.00
N LEU A 355 22.04 1.84 -1.83
CA LEU A 355 21.90 2.43 -0.43
C LEU A 355 22.22 1.48 0.75
N ILE A 356 22.60 2.05 1.91
CA ILE A 356 22.60 1.41 3.23
C ILE A 356 22.12 2.42 4.30
N TYR A 357 21.03 2.14 5.02
CA TYR A 357 20.37 3.02 6.03
C TYR A 357 19.94 4.45 5.55
N CYS A 358 18.70 4.61 5.05
CA CYS A 358 18.16 5.92 4.60
C CYS A 358 16.66 6.08 4.91
N TYR A 359 16.21 7.33 5.07
CA TYR A 359 14.85 7.68 5.50
C TYR A 359 14.54 9.18 5.26
N GLU A 360 13.66 9.65 4.37
CA GLU A 360 12.80 9.01 3.37
C GLU A 360 12.85 9.88 2.08
N CYS A 361 13.68 9.48 1.12
CA CYS A 361 14.21 10.37 0.08
C CYS A 361 13.75 10.00 -1.34
N GLN A 362 13.53 10.98 -2.23
CA GLN A 362 13.19 10.74 -3.64
C GLN A 362 14.14 11.54 -4.56
N ASN A 363 14.82 10.96 -5.55
CA ASN A 363 16.12 11.34 -6.18
C ASN A 363 17.31 11.08 -5.25
N CYS A 364 17.95 9.93 -5.41
CA CYS A 364 19.02 9.50 -4.52
C CYS A 364 20.13 8.77 -5.31
N HIS A 365 21.37 8.70 -4.82
CA HIS A 365 22.29 7.60 -5.21
C HIS A 365 23.37 7.31 -4.16
N ASP A 366 23.73 6.02 -4.07
CA ASP A 366 24.87 5.45 -3.33
C ASP A 366 24.97 5.80 -1.83
N CYS A 367 23.86 6.17 -1.19
CA CYS A 367 23.87 6.78 0.13
C CYS A 367 24.06 5.75 1.27
N PHE A 368 25.07 6.00 2.10
CA PHE A 368 25.12 5.63 3.52
C PHE A 368 25.06 6.95 4.31
N GLY A 369 24.10 7.05 5.24
CA GLY A 369 23.24 8.23 5.28
C GLY A 369 22.11 8.08 4.23
N CYS A 370 21.06 8.89 4.18
CA CYS A 370 20.87 10.24 4.71
C CYS A 370 19.38 10.49 5.04
N ASP A 371 19.05 11.71 5.46
CA ASP A 371 17.68 12.24 5.48
C ASP A 371 17.56 13.52 4.61
N GLY A 372 16.34 14.05 4.47
CA GLY A 372 15.95 14.83 3.29
C GLY A 372 15.28 13.91 2.28
N LEU A 373 15.66 13.83 1.00
CA LEU A 373 16.66 14.62 0.25
C LEU A 373 16.28 14.58 -1.24
N LYS A 374 15.97 15.77 -1.82
CA LYS A 374 15.42 16.03 -3.17
C LYS A 374 15.61 17.56 -3.37
N TYR A 375 16.22 18.13 -4.42
CA TYR A 375 16.40 17.68 -5.81
C TYR A 375 17.86 17.44 -6.32
N LYS A 376 18.95 17.56 -5.54
CA LYS A 376 20.35 17.09 -5.89
C LYS A 376 20.59 15.66 -5.36
N ARG A 377 21.39 14.72 -5.89
CA ARG A 377 22.14 14.44 -7.16
C ARG A 377 23.08 15.48 -7.81
N ARG A 378 24.39 15.38 -7.52
CA ARG A 378 25.55 15.59 -8.42
C ARG A 378 26.87 15.24 -7.72
N ILE A 379 27.71 14.48 -8.44
CA ILE A 379 29.13 14.07 -8.22
C ILE A 379 29.80 14.73 -7.02
#